data_AF-A0AAJ7EAC1-F1
#
_entry.id   AF-A0AAJ7EAC1-F1
#
_cell.length_a   1.000
_cell.length_b   1.000
_cell.length_c   1.000
_cell.angle_alpha   90.00
_cell.angle_beta   90.00
_cell.angle_gamma   90.00
#
_symmetry.space_group_name_H-M   'P 1'
#
loop_
_entity.id
_entity.type
_entity.pdbx_description
1 polymer ?
#
loop_
_entity_poly.entity_id
_entity_poly.type
_entity_poly.pdbx_seq_one_letter_code
_entity_poly.pdbx_strand_id
1 'polypeptide(L)'
;MDKWKDELGSSRSASWTVDAIRPRLQDWTNRRWGHLSYRLVQMLSGHGCFGKYLHQIAGREPTPRCHHCPEVSDTVAHTLFDCPAWEAERRPIANITGLDASTLAEVISKILQSEDAWKAFHEFSERVLTTKENAEREREADPESAPLRRRRRAGRRRREFIRQA
;
A
#
# COMPACT_ATOMS: atom_id res chain seq x y z
N MET A 1 -20.71 -16.08 -4.22
CA MET A 1 -19.49 -15.61 -3.53
C MET A 1 -18.39 -16.65 -3.54
N ASP A 2 -18.73 -17.94 -3.52
CA ASP A 2 -17.76 -19.04 -3.40
C ASP A 2 -16.85 -19.14 -4.62
N LYS A 3 -17.38 -18.97 -5.84
CA LYS A 3 -16.57 -18.86 -7.08
C LYS A 3 -15.42 -17.85 -6.95
N TRP A 4 -15.66 -16.65 -6.44
CA TRP A 4 -14.63 -15.62 -6.27
C TRP A 4 -13.62 -15.98 -5.19
N LYS A 5 -14.07 -16.62 -4.10
CA LYS A 5 -13.15 -17.15 -3.09
C LYS A 5 -12.24 -18.21 -3.71
N ASP A 6 -12.76 -19.11 -4.53
CA ASP A 6 -11.97 -20.19 -5.14
C ASP A 6 -10.96 -19.65 -6.16
N GLU A 7 -11.37 -18.71 -7.02
CA GLU A 7 -10.48 -18.05 -7.97
C GLU A 7 -9.33 -17.32 -7.26
N LEU A 8 -9.62 -16.58 -6.19
CA LEU A 8 -8.59 -15.91 -5.38
C LEU A 8 -7.60 -16.90 -4.75
N GLY A 9 -8.07 -18.08 -4.32
CA GLY A 9 -7.23 -19.14 -3.76
C GLY A 9 -6.23 -19.74 -4.74
N SER A 10 -6.44 -19.55 -6.05
CA SER A 10 -5.54 -20.04 -7.10
C SER A 10 -4.46 -19.03 -7.52
N SER A 11 -4.50 -17.80 -7.00
CA SER A 11 -3.57 -16.73 -7.38
C SER A 11 -2.17 -16.96 -6.81
N ARG A 12 -1.15 -16.88 -7.68
CA ARG A 12 0.27 -16.91 -7.28
C ARG A 12 0.85 -15.52 -6.98
N SER A 13 0.09 -14.46 -7.27
CA SER A 13 0.47 -13.06 -7.04
C SER A 13 -0.36 -12.45 -5.91
N ALA A 14 0.25 -11.52 -5.15
CA ALA A 14 -0.37 -10.81 -4.04
C ALA A 14 -0.97 -11.71 -2.93
N SER A 15 -0.38 -12.89 -2.67
CA SER A 15 -0.91 -13.86 -1.68
C SER A 15 -1.17 -13.20 -0.33
N TRP A 16 -0.26 -12.36 0.18
CA TRP A 16 -0.44 -11.62 1.44
C TRP A 16 -1.79 -10.87 1.55
N THR A 17 -2.17 -10.12 0.52
CA THR A 17 -3.42 -9.36 0.50
C THR A 17 -4.62 -10.28 0.32
N VAL A 18 -4.47 -11.28 -0.56
CA VAL A 18 -5.51 -12.27 -0.84
C VAL A 18 -5.83 -13.08 0.41
N ASP A 19 -4.83 -13.54 1.14
CA ASP A 19 -4.95 -14.32 2.36
C ASP A 19 -5.67 -13.52 3.46
N ALA A 20 -5.45 -12.21 3.51
CA ALA A 20 -6.11 -11.33 4.47
C ALA A 20 -7.58 -11.02 4.11
N ILE A 21 -7.89 -10.82 2.82
CA ILE A 21 -9.23 -10.42 2.34
C ILE A 21 -10.14 -11.61 2.05
N ARG A 22 -9.64 -12.69 1.43
CA ARG A 22 -10.46 -13.83 0.95
C ARG A 22 -11.37 -14.41 2.03
N PRO A 23 -10.93 -14.65 3.28
CA PRO A 23 -11.81 -15.17 4.33
C PRO A 23 -12.96 -14.21 4.66
N ARG A 24 -12.76 -12.91 4.45
CA ARG A 24 -13.67 -11.80 4.79
C ARG A 24 -14.29 -11.13 3.56
N LEU A 25 -14.26 -11.81 2.40
CA LEU A 25 -14.70 -11.21 1.13
C LEU A 25 -16.16 -10.74 1.18
N GLN A 26 -17.03 -11.45 1.90
CA GLN A 26 -18.42 -11.05 2.10
C GLN A 26 -18.54 -9.76 2.92
N ASP A 27 -17.84 -9.65 4.05
CA ASP A 27 -17.84 -8.44 4.86
C ASP A 27 -17.28 -7.25 4.06
N TRP A 28 -16.22 -7.50 3.29
CA TRP A 28 -15.60 -6.51 2.42
C TRP A 28 -16.55 -5.95 1.36
N THR A 29 -17.40 -6.79 0.75
CA THR A 29 -18.35 -6.35 -0.27
C THR A 29 -19.65 -5.81 0.29
N ASN A 30 -20.09 -6.29 1.46
CA ASN A 30 -21.39 -5.96 2.02
C ASN A 30 -21.38 -4.70 2.89
N ARG A 31 -20.21 -4.25 3.35
CA ARG A 31 -20.06 -3.00 4.11
C ARG A 31 -20.60 -1.80 3.32
N ARG A 32 -21.27 -0.89 4.03
CA ARG A 32 -21.96 0.28 3.44
C ARG A 32 -21.13 1.56 3.45
N TRP A 33 -19.97 1.51 4.10
CA TRP A 33 -19.04 2.64 4.28
C TRP A 33 -17.66 2.28 3.75
N GLY A 34 -16.79 3.29 3.61
CA GLY A 34 -15.37 3.13 3.32
C GLY A 34 -15.04 2.95 1.84
N HIS A 35 -14.81 4.04 1.13
CA HIS A 35 -14.35 3.95 -0.26
C HIS A 35 -12.89 3.46 -0.35
N LEU A 36 -12.52 2.93 -1.50
CA LEU A 36 -11.15 2.56 -1.81
C LEU A 36 -10.47 3.73 -2.54
N SER A 37 -9.49 4.36 -1.89
CA SER A 37 -8.63 5.34 -2.54
C SER A 37 -7.47 4.64 -3.26
N TYR A 38 -6.81 5.36 -4.17
CA TYR A 38 -5.62 4.89 -4.86
C TYR A 38 -4.54 4.42 -3.87
N ARG A 39 -4.24 5.23 -2.86
CA ARG A 39 -3.21 4.94 -1.86
C ARG A 39 -3.63 3.82 -0.93
N LEU A 40 -4.90 3.76 -0.52
CA LEU A 40 -5.40 2.63 0.27
C LEU A 40 -5.21 1.30 -0.47
N VAL A 41 -5.54 1.23 -1.76
CA VAL A 41 -5.32 0.02 -2.58
C VAL A 41 -3.83 -0.31 -2.69
N GLN A 42 -2.96 0.69 -2.81
CA GLN A 42 -1.51 0.49 -2.81
C GLN A 42 -0.99 -0.04 -1.47
N MET A 43 -1.46 0.52 -0.36
CA MET A 43 -1.13 0.05 1.00
C MET A 43 -1.52 -1.42 1.16
N LEU A 44 -2.70 -1.80 0.71
CA LEU A 44 -3.19 -3.18 0.82
C LEU A 44 -2.40 -4.16 -0.07
N SER A 45 -1.98 -3.72 -1.25
CA SER A 45 -1.35 -4.57 -2.26
C SER A 45 0.19 -4.53 -2.26
N GLY A 46 0.80 -3.61 -1.53
CA GLY A 46 2.25 -3.37 -1.53
C GLY A 46 2.79 -2.85 -2.85
N HIS A 47 1.94 -2.23 -3.67
CA HIS A 47 2.33 -1.59 -4.93
C HIS A 47 2.65 -0.11 -4.76
N GLY A 48 3.26 0.50 -5.77
CA GLY A 48 3.49 1.95 -5.80
C GLY A 48 4.89 2.30 -5.29
N CYS A 49 4.96 3.16 -4.29
CA CYS A 49 6.20 3.75 -3.79
C CYS A 49 6.94 2.88 -2.74
N PHE A 50 6.55 1.62 -2.55
CA PHE A 50 7.28 0.71 -1.67
C PHE A 50 8.60 0.27 -2.32
N GLY A 51 9.70 0.40 -1.58
CA GLY A 51 11.04 0.02 -2.06
C GLY A 51 11.11 -1.40 -2.61
N LYS A 52 10.49 -2.39 -1.93
CA LYS A 52 10.44 -3.78 -2.43
C LYS A 52 9.78 -3.88 -3.82
N TYR A 53 8.66 -3.20 -4.02
CA TYR A 53 7.97 -3.18 -5.30
C TYR A 53 8.75 -2.42 -6.39
N LEU A 54 9.27 -1.24 -6.03
CA LEU A 54 10.06 -0.41 -6.96
C LEU A 54 11.29 -1.16 -7.46
N HIS A 55 11.94 -1.94 -6.59
CA HIS A 55 13.10 -2.74 -6.95
C HIS A 55 12.74 -3.99 -7.76
N GLN A 56 11.85 -4.84 -7.24
CA GLN A 56 11.65 -6.19 -7.78
C GLN A 56 10.74 -6.21 -9.01
N ILE A 57 9.74 -5.32 -9.07
CA ILE A 57 8.68 -5.36 -10.08
C ILE A 57 8.81 -4.21 -11.07
N ALA A 58 8.91 -2.98 -10.56
CA ALA A 58 8.99 -1.82 -11.45
C ALA A 58 10.40 -1.59 -12.02
N GLY A 59 11.45 -2.10 -11.37
CA GLY A 59 12.84 -1.90 -11.78
C GLY A 59 13.30 -0.44 -11.73
N ARG A 60 12.76 0.32 -10.76
CA ARG A 60 12.94 1.78 -10.60
C ARG A 60 13.71 2.17 -9.35
N GLU A 61 14.12 1.21 -8.52
CA GLU A 61 15.06 1.43 -7.42
C GLU A 61 16.16 0.34 -7.46
N PRO A 62 17.43 0.68 -7.12
CA PRO A 62 18.53 -0.27 -7.16
C PRO A 62 18.48 -1.29 -6.02
N THR A 63 17.73 -1.00 -4.96
CA THR A 63 17.60 -1.87 -3.77
C THR A 63 16.16 -1.83 -3.24
N PRO A 64 15.70 -2.85 -2.52
CA PRO A 64 14.34 -2.89 -1.97
C PRO A 64 14.19 -2.10 -0.65
N ARG A 65 15.21 -1.34 -0.23
CA ARG A 65 15.32 -0.74 1.10
C ARG A 65 14.25 0.31 1.39
N CYS A 66 14.01 0.56 2.67
CA CYS A 66 13.22 1.71 3.09
C CYS A 66 14.05 3.00 2.93
N HIS A 67 13.43 4.04 2.40
CA HIS A 67 14.05 5.36 2.28
C HIS A 67 13.81 6.24 3.52
N HIS A 68 12.97 5.78 4.45
CA HIS A 68 12.59 6.52 5.65
C HIS A 68 13.21 5.96 6.93
N CYS A 69 13.85 4.79 6.86
CA CYS A 69 14.61 4.21 7.96
C CYS A 69 15.68 3.21 7.43
N PRO A 70 16.56 2.67 8.29
CA PRO A 70 17.64 1.77 7.86
C PRO A 70 17.22 0.38 7.30
N GLU A 71 15.94 0.02 7.41
CA GLU A 71 15.40 -1.30 7.02
C GLU A 71 15.80 -1.70 5.59
N VAL A 72 16.15 -2.97 5.42
CA VAL A 72 16.68 -3.51 4.16
C VAL A 72 15.59 -3.86 3.15
N SER A 73 14.35 -4.02 3.59
CA SER A 73 13.20 -4.26 2.71
C SER A 73 11.96 -3.47 3.12
N ASP A 74 11.59 -2.50 2.29
CA ASP A 74 10.37 -1.71 2.45
C ASP A 74 9.15 -2.48 1.97
N THR A 75 8.52 -3.17 2.92
CA THR A 75 7.28 -3.92 2.72
C THR A 75 6.09 -3.18 3.34
N VAL A 76 4.87 -3.62 2.99
CA VAL A 76 3.65 -3.17 3.67
C VAL A 76 3.72 -3.48 5.15
N ALA A 77 4.11 -4.71 5.52
CA ALA A 77 4.25 -5.11 6.93
C ALA A 77 5.20 -4.17 7.68
N HIS A 78 6.38 -3.91 7.11
CA HIS A 78 7.32 -2.95 7.68
C HIS A 78 6.69 -1.56 7.85
N THR A 79 5.99 -1.04 6.83
CA THR A 79 5.34 0.28 6.92
C THR A 79 4.23 0.30 7.99
N LEU A 80 3.43 -0.77 8.07
CA LEU A 80 2.29 -0.90 8.98
C LEU A 80 2.65 -1.17 10.43
N PHE A 81 3.80 -1.78 10.71
CA PHE A 81 4.10 -2.29 12.05
C PHE A 81 5.45 -1.79 12.59
N ASP A 82 6.49 -1.71 11.76
CA ASP A 82 7.87 -1.63 12.24
C ASP A 82 8.55 -0.27 11.99
N CYS A 83 8.21 0.40 10.88
CA CYS A 83 8.96 1.55 10.40
C CYS A 83 8.90 2.71 11.42
N PRO A 84 10.00 3.12 12.05
CA PRO A 84 9.97 4.16 13.09
C PRO A 84 9.49 5.51 12.55
N ALA A 85 9.67 5.78 11.26
CA ALA A 85 9.22 7.02 10.63
C ALA A 85 7.69 7.23 10.66
N TRP A 86 6.91 6.16 10.85
CA TRP A 86 5.44 6.22 10.82
C TRP A 86 4.80 5.96 12.18
N GLU A 87 5.58 6.00 13.27
CA GLU A 87 5.06 5.71 14.61
C GLU A 87 3.91 6.66 15.00
N ALA A 88 4.07 7.96 14.70
CA ALA A 88 3.05 8.97 15.00
C ALA A 88 1.76 8.71 14.23
N GLU A 89 1.85 8.33 12.96
CA GLU A 89 0.71 8.03 12.10
C GLU A 89 0.04 6.71 12.48
N ARG A 90 0.78 5.73 13.03
CA ARG A 90 0.23 4.45 13.49
C ARG A 90 -0.58 4.57 14.78
N ARG A 91 -0.21 5.49 15.69
CA ARG A 91 -0.87 5.65 17.01
C ARG A 91 -2.40 5.77 16.93
N PRO A 92 -3.01 6.61 16.06
CA PRO A 92 -4.46 6.68 15.93
C PRO A 92 -5.12 5.35 15.55
N ILE A 93 -4.52 4.60 14.61
CA ILE A 93 -5.04 3.28 14.24
C ILE A 93 -4.96 2.36 15.45
N ALA A 94 -3.79 2.27 16.09
CA ALA A 94 -3.56 1.41 17.25
C ALA A 94 -4.59 1.68 18.37
N ASN A 95 -4.87 2.95 18.67
CA ASN A 95 -5.86 3.33 19.68
C ASN A 95 -7.29 2.91 19.31
N ILE A 96 -7.71 3.10 18.06
CA ILE A 96 -9.09 2.82 17.62
C ILE A 96 -9.34 1.31 17.49
N THR A 97 -8.35 0.59 17.00
CA THR A 97 -8.47 -0.83 16.69
C THR A 97 -8.05 -1.73 17.87
N GLY A 98 -7.42 -1.14 18.88
CA GLY A 98 -6.75 -1.83 19.98
C GLY A 98 -5.53 -2.62 19.50
N LEU A 99 -4.91 -2.19 18.39
CA LEU A 99 -3.89 -2.98 17.70
C LEU A 99 -2.51 -2.81 18.31
N ASP A 100 -2.03 -3.92 18.85
CA ASP A 100 -0.69 -4.48 18.72
C ASP A 100 -0.61 -5.45 17.52
N ALA A 101 -1.39 -5.20 16.44
CA ALA A 101 -1.47 -6.10 15.27
C ALA A 101 -0.09 -6.48 14.77
N SER A 102 0.08 -7.78 14.56
CA SER A 102 1.29 -8.34 13.96
C SER A 102 1.05 -8.75 12.50
N THR A 103 -0.21 -8.75 12.04
CA THR A 103 -0.58 -9.23 10.70
C THR A 103 -1.57 -8.34 9.96
N LEU A 104 -1.53 -8.34 8.62
CA LEU A 104 -2.51 -7.63 7.81
C LEU A 104 -3.93 -8.20 7.97
N ALA A 105 -4.08 -9.50 8.22
CA ALA A 105 -5.39 -10.14 8.39
C ALA A 105 -6.15 -9.58 9.61
N GLU A 106 -5.44 -9.32 10.71
CA GLU A 106 -5.99 -8.69 11.91
C GLU A 106 -6.42 -7.24 11.62
N VAL A 107 -5.55 -6.47 10.95
CA VAL A 107 -5.87 -5.10 10.52
C VAL A 107 -7.14 -5.09 9.66
N ILE A 108 -7.21 -5.94 8.63
CA ILE A 108 -8.37 -6.05 7.75
C ILE A 108 -9.63 -6.43 8.53
N SER A 109 -9.52 -7.37 9.46
CA SER A 109 -10.66 -7.74 10.32
C SER A 109 -11.20 -6.56 11.10
N LYS A 110 -10.33 -5.72 11.67
CA LYS A 110 -10.72 -4.59 12.50
C LYS A 110 -11.31 -3.45 11.67
N ILE A 111 -10.69 -3.08 10.55
CA ILE A 111 -11.17 -1.98 9.70
C ILE A 111 -12.52 -2.30 9.03
N LEU A 112 -12.84 -3.58 8.83
CA LEU A 112 -14.13 -3.99 8.29
C LEU A 112 -15.28 -3.91 9.31
N GLN A 113 -14.97 -3.98 10.60
CA GLN A 113 -15.98 -4.00 11.67
C GLN A 113 -16.35 -2.60 12.18
N SER A 114 -15.57 -1.56 11.86
CA SER A 114 -15.78 -0.20 12.35
C SER A 114 -15.52 0.83 11.24
N GLU A 115 -16.49 1.73 11.02
CA GLU A 115 -16.33 2.84 10.08
C GLU A 115 -15.19 3.78 10.52
N ASP A 116 -15.04 4.02 11.82
CA ASP A 116 -13.96 4.86 12.35
C ASP A 116 -12.59 4.18 12.19
N ALA A 117 -12.51 2.86 12.37
CA ALA A 117 -11.29 2.11 12.09
C ALA A 117 -10.92 2.17 10.60
N TRP A 118 -11.91 2.06 9.71
CA TRP A 118 -11.71 2.24 8.28
C TRP A 118 -11.20 3.66 7.96
N LYS A 119 -11.83 4.70 8.49
CA LYS A 119 -11.43 6.10 8.29
C LYS A 119 -10.00 6.32 8.77
N ALA A 120 -9.65 5.86 9.96
CA ALA A 120 -8.30 5.96 10.49
C ALA A 120 -7.25 5.27 9.60
N PHE A 121 -7.56 4.06 9.12
CA PHE A 121 -6.66 3.32 8.23
C PHE A 121 -6.53 3.97 6.85
N HIS A 122 -7.63 4.52 6.32
CA HIS A 122 -7.62 5.29 5.10
C HIS A 122 -6.74 6.54 5.23
N GLU A 123 -6.92 7.33 6.29
CA GLU A 123 -6.12 8.54 6.51
C GLU A 123 -4.64 8.24 6.73
N PHE A 124 -4.33 7.18 7.47
CA PHE A 124 -2.95 6.68 7.58
C PHE A 124 -2.36 6.36 6.21
N SER A 125 -3.09 5.60 5.39
CA SER A 125 -2.65 5.22 4.05
C SER A 125 -2.41 6.45 3.17
N GLU A 126 -3.29 7.43 3.22
CA GLU A 126 -3.14 8.70 2.50
C GLU A 126 -1.89 9.46 2.96
N ARG A 127 -1.71 9.67 4.27
CA ARG A 127 -0.58 10.44 4.81
C ARG A 127 0.77 9.77 4.50
N VAL A 128 0.89 8.48 4.80
CA VAL A 128 2.14 7.73 4.64
C VAL A 128 2.51 7.62 3.16
N LEU A 129 1.58 7.22 2.30
CA LEU A 129 1.91 7.02 0.88
C LEU A 129 2.08 8.34 0.14
N THR A 130 1.38 9.42 0.52
CA THR A 130 1.67 10.75 -0.04
C THR A 130 3.12 11.15 0.26
N THR A 131 3.57 10.93 1.49
CA THR A 131 4.94 11.26 1.91
C THR A 131 5.97 10.41 1.17
N LYS A 132 5.74 9.09 1.07
CA LYS A 132 6.61 8.17 0.32
C LYS A 132 6.67 8.51 -1.17
N GLU A 133 5.53 8.84 -1.79
CA GLU A 133 5.44 9.25 -3.19
C GLU A 133 6.15 10.59 -3.45
N ASN A 134 6.05 11.55 -2.54
CA ASN A 134 6.77 12.82 -2.64
C ASN A 134 8.28 12.58 -2.61
N ALA A 135 8.75 11.78 -1.64
CA ALA A 135 10.16 11.41 -1.54
C ALA A 135 10.65 10.63 -2.77
N GLU A 136 9.83 9.72 -3.33
CA GLU A 136 10.14 9.06 -4.61
C GLU A 136 10.27 10.09 -5.73
N ARG A 137 9.32 11.01 -5.87
CA ARG A 137 9.35 12.06 -6.91
C ARG A 137 10.57 12.98 -6.80
N GLU A 138 10.98 13.33 -5.58
CA GLU A 138 12.21 14.10 -5.35
C GLU A 138 13.45 13.34 -5.84
N ARG A 139 13.55 12.04 -5.53
CA ARG A 139 14.65 11.18 -6.03
C ARG A 139 14.62 10.98 -7.54
N GLU A 140 13.45 10.98 -8.17
CA GLU A 140 13.31 10.91 -9.64
C GLU A 140 13.73 12.22 -10.32
N ALA A 141 13.54 13.36 -9.65
CA ALA A 141 13.83 14.69 -10.17
C ALA A 141 15.30 15.08 -10.02
N ASP A 142 16.03 14.45 -9.09
CA ASP A 142 17.47 14.65 -8.88
C ASP A 142 18.26 14.31 -10.17
N PRO A 143 18.98 15.29 -10.78
CA PRO A 143 19.79 15.06 -11.98
C PRO A 143 20.86 13.98 -11.82
N GLU A 144 21.39 13.83 -10.60
CA GLU A 144 22.43 12.85 -10.23
C GLU A 144 21.83 11.49 -9.85
N SER A 145 20.50 11.33 -9.93
CA SER A 145 19.85 10.07 -9.64
C SER A 145 20.20 8.97 -10.64
N ALA A 146 20.15 7.72 -10.15
CA ALA A 146 20.41 6.54 -10.96
C ALA A 146 19.51 6.54 -12.22
N PRO A 147 20.05 6.25 -13.42
CA PRO A 147 19.28 6.29 -14.68
C PRO A 147 18.00 5.46 -14.67
N LEU A 148 17.97 4.38 -13.88
CA LEU A 148 16.81 3.50 -13.70
C LEU A 148 15.60 4.18 -13.03
N ARG A 149 15.80 5.26 -12.26
CA ARG A 149 14.72 6.05 -11.64
C ARG A 149 14.02 6.97 -12.65
N ARG A 150 14.72 7.34 -13.73
CA ARG A 150 14.20 8.24 -14.76
C ARG A 150 12.96 7.62 -15.38
N ARG A 151 11.86 8.39 -15.41
CA ARG A 151 10.61 7.95 -16.03
C ARG A 151 10.89 7.62 -17.50
N ARG A 152 10.73 6.35 -17.89
CA ARG A 152 10.59 6.00 -19.31
C ARG A 152 9.44 6.85 -19.84
N ARG A 153 9.68 7.61 -20.93
CA ARG A 153 8.68 8.48 -21.57
C ARG A 153 7.35 7.74 -21.63
N ALA A 154 6.30 8.36 -21.11
CA ALA A 154 5.01 7.73 -20.93
C ALA A 154 4.55 7.01 -22.22
N GLY A 155 4.21 5.72 -22.09
CA GLY A 155 3.56 4.96 -23.15
C GLY A 155 2.27 5.65 -23.59
N ARG A 156 1.87 5.46 -24.87
CA ARG A 156 0.75 6.14 -25.56
C ARG A 156 -0.49 6.38 -24.67
N ARG A 157 -0.92 5.37 -23.90
CA ARG A 157 -2.17 5.41 -23.11
C ARG A 157 -2.25 6.55 -22.09
N ARG A 158 -1.13 6.96 -21.47
CA ARG A 158 -1.14 8.05 -20.47
C ARG A 158 -1.23 9.44 -21.12
N ARG A 159 -0.84 9.57 -22.39
CA ARG A 159 -1.00 10.81 -23.16
C ARG A 159 -2.45 11.09 -23.53
N GLU A 160 -3.26 10.05 -23.68
CA GLU A 160 -4.68 10.19 -24.01
C GLU A 160 -5.50 10.67 -22.80
N PHE A 161 -5.22 10.15 -21.61
CA PHE A 161 -5.92 10.55 -20.38
C PHE A 161 -5.64 12.01 -19.96
N ILE A 162 -4.38 12.46 -20.12
CA ILE A 162 -3.99 13.86 -19.80
C ILE A 162 -4.56 14.87 -20.81
N ARG A 163 -4.95 14.43 -22.01
CA ARG A 163 -5.60 15.30 -23.01
C ARG A 163 -7.11 15.47 -22.79
N GLN A 164 -7.70 14.69 -21.90
CA GLN A 164 -9.15 14.65 -21.65
C GLN A 164 -9.54 15.19 -20.26
N ALA A 165 -8.57 15.67 -19.49
CA ALA A 165 -8.75 16.37 -18.22
C ALA A 165 -8.38 17.84 -18.39
#